data_AF-A0A9E8RX64-F1
#
_entry.id   AF-A0A9E8RX64-F1
#
_cell.length_a   1.000
_cell.length_b   1.000
_cell.length_c   1.000
_cell.angle_alpha   90.00
_cell.angle_beta   90.00
_cell.angle_gamma   90.00
#
_symmetry.space_group_name_H-M   'P 1'
#
loop_
_entity.id
_entity.type
_entity.pdbx_description
1 polymer ?
#
loop_
_entity_poly.entity_id
_entity_poly.type
_entity_poly.pdbx_seq_one_letter_code
_entity_poly.pdbx_strand_id
1 'polypeptide(L)'
;MNILLELINAILPAISAIVGALIGGYFTRKAQHDLLDIEIAKEENKEKRRRETEVLTLYNKILKIDGEEMLVVHLAGPGNEFEIDIFVKKIRPLIYEKFHIVHKDIADLVRQIDEIIAACNYYEDFTLEDHQNLVRIYFKIISHVQRHIENYREQNKIFHEK
;
A
#
# COMPACT_ATOMS: atom_id res chain seq x y z
N MET A 1 -31.03 27.03 64.51
CA MET A 1 -30.40 25.78 64.03
C MET A 1 -31.27 25.04 62.99
N ASN A 2 -32.60 24.99 63.15
CA ASN A 2 -33.50 24.29 62.20
C ASN A 2 -33.61 24.90 60.80
N ILE A 3 -33.68 26.24 60.67
CA ILE A 3 -33.87 26.91 59.37
C ILE A 3 -32.67 26.71 58.43
N LEU A 4 -31.45 26.73 58.98
CA LEU A 4 -30.22 26.49 58.20
C LEU A 4 -30.17 25.03 57.70
N LEU A 5 -30.63 24.09 58.50
CA LEU A 5 -30.68 22.67 58.16
C LEU A 5 -31.73 22.37 57.08
N GLU A 6 -32.92 22.99 57.17
CA GLU A 6 -33.96 22.90 56.13
C GLU A 6 -33.50 23.50 54.80
N LEU A 7 -32.79 24.63 54.84
CA LEU A 7 -32.24 25.26 53.64
C LEU A 7 -31.18 24.37 52.97
N ILE A 8 -30.29 23.75 53.75
CA ILE A 8 -29.28 22.81 53.22
C ILE A 8 -29.96 21.59 52.59
N ASN A 9 -30.94 20.98 53.26
CA ASN A 9 -31.65 19.81 52.74
C ASN A 9 -32.47 20.11 51.48
N ALA A 10 -32.98 21.34 51.32
CA ALA A 10 -33.70 21.76 50.12
C ALA A 10 -32.78 21.98 48.90
N ILE A 11 -31.54 22.44 49.11
CA ILE A 11 -30.61 22.80 48.01
C ILE A 11 -29.65 21.63 47.67
N LEU A 12 -29.41 20.71 48.60
CA LEU A 12 -28.55 19.54 48.43
C LEU A 12 -28.87 18.70 47.17
N PRO A 13 -30.15 18.41 46.83
CA PRO A 13 -30.49 17.67 45.62
C PRO A 13 -30.12 18.42 44.34
N ALA A 14 -30.29 19.75 44.31
CA ALA A 14 -29.95 20.59 43.17
C ALA A 14 -28.43 20.66 42.95
N ILE A 15 -27.65 20.83 44.02
CA ILE A 15 -26.18 20.80 43.95
C ILE A 15 -25.70 19.41 43.49
N SER A 16 -26.31 18.34 44.00
CA SER A 16 -25.96 16.96 43.65
C SER A 16 -26.24 16.67 42.17
N ALA A 17 -27.35 17.18 41.62
CA ALA A 17 -27.69 17.08 40.21
C ALA A 17 -26.69 17.82 39.31
N ILE A 18 -26.27 19.04 39.70
CA ILE A 18 -25.28 19.82 38.94
C ILE A 18 -23.91 19.14 38.95
N VAL A 19 -23.46 18.66 40.11
CA VAL A 19 -22.19 17.93 40.25
C VAL A 19 -22.23 16.63 39.44
N GLY A 20 -23.34 15.88 39.51
CA GLY A 20 -23.55 14.68 38.72
C GLY A 20 -23.53 14.95 37.21
N ALA A 21 -24.16 16.04 36.74
CA ALA A 21 -24.16 16.45 35.35
C ALA A 21 -22.76 16.87 34.84
N LEU A 22 -21.97 17.57 35.66
CA LEU A 22 -20.61 17.98 35.32
C LEU A 22 -19.66 16.77 35.25
N ILE A 23 -19.72 15.88 36.24
CA ILE A 23 -18.91 14.64 36.26
C ILE A 23 -19.31 13.76 35.08
N GLY A 24 -20.62 13.53 34.89
CA GLY A 24 -21.16 12.77 33.78
C GLY A 24 -20.71 13.34 32.43
N GLY A 25 -20.85 14.66 32.23
CA GLY A 25 -20.43 15.35 31.01
C GLY A 25 -18.93 15.22 30.72
N TYR A 26 -18.07 15.31 31.74
CA TYR A 26 -16.63 15.09 31.59
C TYR A 26 -16.31 13.65 31.14
N PHE A 27 -16.90 12.65 31.80
CA PHE A 27 -16.71 11.24 31.43
C PHE A 27 -17.27 10.93 30.04
N THR A 28 -18.45 11.47 29.70
CA THR A 28 -19.05 11.33 28.37
C THR A 28 -18.14 11.93 27.29
N ARG A 29 -17.60 13.13 27.51
CA ARG A 29 -16.68 13.77 26.55
C ARG A 29 -15.42 12.95 26.34
N LYS A 30 -14.84 12.40 27.42
CA LYS A 30 -13.66 11.54 27.32
C LYS A 30 -13.98 10.26 26.56
N ALA A 31 -15.07 9.58 26.90
CA ALA A 31 -15.49 8.35 26.21
C ALA A 31 -15.77 8.59 24.72
N GLN A 32 -16.35 9.74 24.36
CA GLN A 32 -16.56 10.12 22.95
C GLN A 32 -15.24 10.33 22.22
N HIS A 33 -14.25 10.96 22.85
CA HIS A 33 -12.93 11.14 22.26
C HIS A 33 -12.21 9.80 22.06
N ASP A 34 -12.22 8.93 23.09
CA ASP A 34 -11.61 7.61 23.02
C ASP A 34 -12.27 6.75 21.90
N LEU A 35 -13.60 6.86 21.73
CA LEU A 35 -14.32 6.19 20.64
C LEU A 35 -13.92 6.72 19.25
N LEU A 36 -13.76 8.03 19.11
CA LEU A 36 -13.29 8.65 17.85
C LEU A 36 -11.87 8.20 17.51
N ASP A 37 -10.97 8.15 18.50
CA ASP A 37 -9.59 7.71 18.27
C ASP A 37 -9.55 6.24 17.82
N ILE A 38 -10.38 5.38 18.41
CA ILE A 38 -10.54 3.98 17.98
C ILE A 38 -11.08 3.90 16.55
N GLU A 39 -12.04 4.75 16.20
CA GLU A 39 -12.63 4.77 14.87
C GLU A 39 -11.62 5.23 13.81
N ILE A 40 -10.88 6.31 14.07
CA ILE A 40 -9.78 6.79 13.22
C ILE A 40 -8.74 5.68 13.02
N ALA A 41 -8.26 5.06 14.10
CA ALA A 41 -7.27 3.98 14.02
C ALA A 41 -7.81 2.77 13.23
N LYS A 42 -9.11 2.48 13.32
CA LYS A 42 -9.75 1.41 12.55
C LYS A 42 -9.83 1.76 11.07
N GLU A 43 -10.18 3.00 10.73
CA GLU A 43 -10.21 3.49 9.36
C GLU A 43 -8.82 3.49 8.72
N GLU A 44 -7.80 3.99 9.42
CA GLU A 44 -6.41 3.98 8.97
C GLU A 44 -5.93 2.55 8.68
N ASN A 45 -6.22 1.61 9.58
CA ASN A 45 -5.87 0.20 9.38
C ASN A 45 -6.62 -0.43 8.20
N LYS A 46 -7.88 -0.05 7.99
CA LYS A 46 -8.69 -0.50 6.85
C LYS A 46 -8.12 0.04 5.53
N GLU A 47 -7.74 1.32 5.50
CA GLU A 47 -7.09 1.92 4.34
C GLU A 47 -5.74 1.27 4.04
N LYS A 48 -4.92 1.03 5.07
CA LYS A 48 -3.63 0.35 4.92
C LYS A 48 -3.81 -1.03 4.28
N ARG A 49 -4.71 -1.85 4.82
CA ARG A 49 -5.04 -3.18 4.27
C ARG A 49 -5.55 -3.11 2.83
N ARG A 50 -6.36 -2.09 2.53
CA ARG A 50 -6.84 -1.85 1.16
C ARG A 50 -5.69 -1.54 0.21
N ARG A 51 -4.78 -0.62 0.58
CA ARG A 51 -3.60 -0.28 -0.24
C ARG A 51 -2.72 -1.51 -0.47
N GLU A 52 -2.45 -2.29 0.59
CA GLU A 52 -1.68 -3.54 0.48
C GLU A 52 -2.34 -4.53 -0.50
N THR A 53 -3.66 -4.71 -0.39
CA THR A 53 -4.43 -5.60 -1.27
C THR A 53 -4.39 -5.11 -2.73
N GLU A 54 -4.51 -3.81 -2.95
CA GLU A 54 -4.44 -3.21 -4.29
C GLU A 54 -3.06 -3.45 -4.93
N VAL A 55 -1.97 -3.26 -4.17
CA VAL A 55 -0.60 -3.52 -4.65
C VAL A 55 -0.37 -5.01 -4.95
N LEU A 56 -0.81 -5.91 -4.07
CA LEU A 56 -0.67 -7.36 -4.31
C LEU A 56 -1.48 -7.82 -5.53
N THR A 57 -2.67 -7.24 -5.74
CA THR A 57 -3.50 -7.51 -6.91
C THR A 57 -2.80 -7.07 -8.19
N LEU A 58 -2.17 -5.89 -8.18
CA LEU A 58 -1.35 -5.41 -9.29
C LEU A 58 -0.17 -6.35 -9.56
N TYR A 59 0.54 -6.77 -8.52
CA TYR A 59 1.69 -7.67 -8.62
C TYR A 59 1.32 -9.04 -9.18
N ASN A 60 0.17 -9.59 -8.78
CA ASN A 60 -0.34 -10.82 -9.38
C ASN A 60 -0.66 -10.64 -10.88
N LYS A 61 -1.16 -9.48 -11.32
CA LYS A 61 -1.37 -9.20 -12.75
C LYS A 61 -0.04 -9.16 -13.51
N ILE A 62 1.00 -8.57 -12.93
CA ILE A 62 2.35 -8.54 -13.52
C ILE A 62 2.89 -9.97 -13.68
N LEU A 63 2.85 -10.78 -12.61
CA LEU A 63 3.31 -12.18 -12.67
C LEU A 63 2.48 -13.04 -13.61
N LYS A 64 1.18 -12.76 -13.74
CA LYS A 64 0.32 -13.44 -14.71
C LYS A 64 0.78 -13.15 -16.14
N ILE A 65 1.03 -11.89 -16.47
CA ILE A 65 1.53 -11.50 -17.79
C ILE A 65 2.91 -12.14 -18.04
N ASP A 66 3.80 -12.12 -17.05
CA ASP A 66 5.11 -12.78 -17.13
C ASP A 66 5.01 -14.30 -17.41
N GLY A 67 4.02 -14.97 -16.82
CA GLY A 67 3.78 -16.40 -17.04
C GLY A 67 3.03 -16.75 -18.32
N GLU A 68 2.26 -15.81 -18.89
CA GLU A 68 1.44 -16.02 -20.10
C GLU A 68 2.11 -15.50 -21.38
N GLU A 69 3.00 -14.52 -21.26
CA GLU A 69 3.62 -13.82 -22.38
C GLU A 69 5.14 -14.01 -22.33
N MET A 70 5.75 -14.24 -23.48
CA MET A 70 7.20 -14.39 -23.56
C MET A 70 7.86 -13.00 -23.64
N LEU A 71 8.16 -12.37 -22.50
CA LEU A 71 8.82 -11.05 -22.48
C LEU A 71 10.33 -11.12 -22.81
N VAL A 72 10.91 -12.31 -22.74
CA VAL A 72 12.32 -12.57 -23.02
C VAL A 72 12.41 -13.73 -24.01
N VAL A 73 12.82 -13.43 -25.24
CA VAL A 73 12.99 -14.41 -26.31
C VAL A 73 14.46 -14.81 -26.36
N HIS A 74 14.75 -16.11 -26.36
CA HIS A 74 16.12 -16.60 -26.53
C HIS A 74 16.45 -16.63 -28.02
N LEU A 75 17.42 -15.81 -28.43
CA LEU A 75 18.02 -15.90 -29.76
C LEU A 75 18.98 -17.09 -29.78
N ALA A 76 19.19 -17.67 -30.96
CA ALA A 76 20.18 -18.74 -31.10
C ALA A 76 21.57 -18.26 -30.61
N GLY A 77 22.07 -18.84 -29.51
CA GLY A 77 23.30 -18.41 -28.82
C GLY A 77 23.03 -17.86 -27.41
N PRO A 78 23.96 -17.07 -26.82
CA PRO A 78 23.79 -16.48 -25.49
C PRO A 78 22.95 -15.17 -25.51
N GLY A 79 22.37 -14.81 -26.65
CA GLY A 79 21.60 -13.58 -26.81
C GLY A 79 20.16 -13.74 -26.34
N ASN A 80 19.69 -12.80 -25.54
CA ASN A 80 18.27 -12.66 -25.20
C ASN A 80 17.75 -11.36 -25.80
N GLU A 81 16.57 -11.42 -26.40
CA GLU A 81 15.85 -10.27 -26.90
C GLU A 81 14.72 -9.92 -25.92
N PHE A 82 14.56 -8.62 -25.67
CA PHE A 82 13.51 -8.08 -24.82
C PHE A 82 12.32 -7.64 -25.68
N GLU A 83 11.14 -8.18 -25.38
CA GLU A 83 9.90 -7.82 -26.07
C GLU A 83 9.35 -6.49 -25.54
N ILE A 84 9.94 -5.40 -26.03
CA ILE A 84 9.60 -4.01 -25.65
C ILE A 84 8.11 -3.74 -25.81
N ASP A 85 7.53 -4.22 -26.91
CA ASP A 85 6.14 -3.99 -27.24
C ASP A 85 5.18 -4.60 -26.22
N ILE A 86 5.48 -5.81 -25.75
CA ILE A 86 4.69 -6.48 -24.71
C ILE A 86 4.81 -5.70 -23.40
N PHE A 87 6.03 -5.31 -23.03
CA PHE A 87 6.26 -4.51 -21.82
C PHE A 87 5.48 -3.20 -21.85
N VAL A 88 5.62 -2.41 -22.92
CA VAL A 88 4.99 -1.09 -23.07
C VAL A 88 3.47 -1.18 -23.14
N LYS A 89 2.91 -2.22 -23.76
CA LYS A 89 1.45 -2.37 -23.94
C LYS A 89 0.77 -3.05 -22.76
N LYS A 90 1.43 -3.97 -22.05
CA LYS A 90 0.79 -4.82 -21.02
C LYS A 90 1.28 -4.55 -19.61
N ILE A 91 2.59 -4.38 -19.38
CA ILE A 91 3.16 -4.23 -18.03
C ILE A 91 3.18 -2.76 -17.60
N ARG A 92 3.78 -1.91 -18.43
CA ARG A 92 3.98 -0.48 -18.16
C ARG A 92 2.67 0.23 -17.75
N PRO A 93 1.53 0.05 -18.46
CA PRO A 93 0.30 0.77 -18.10
C PRO A 93 -0.25 0.37 -16.73
N LEU A 94 -0.13 -0.91 -16.35
CA LEU A 94 -0.58 -1.39 -15.03
C LEU A 94 0.17 -0.71 -13.89
N ILE A 95 1.47 -0.51 -14.06
CA ILE A 95 2.32 0.13 -13.06
C ILE A 95 2.03 1.63 -12.98
N TYR A 96 1.91 2.31 -14.13
CA TYR A 96 1.63 3.74 -14.15
C TYR A 96 0.21 4.10 -13.68
N GLU A 97 -0.79 3.24 -13.91
CA GLU A 97 -2.16 3.42 -13.38
C GLU A 97 -2.16 3.53 -11.86
N LYS A 98 -1.24 2.82 -11.20
CA LYS A 98 -1.14 2.71 -9.73
C LYS A 98 0.20 3.20 -9.19
N PHE A 99 0.85 4.10 -9.89
CA PHE A 99 2.23 4.51 -9.58
C PHE A 99 2.41 5.04 -8.14
N HIS A 100 1.39 5.69 -7.59
CA HIS A 100 1.38 6.24 -6.23
C HIS A 100 1.36 5.19 -5.10
N ILE A 101 0.98 3.94 -5.39
CA ILE A 101 0.99 2.84 -4.41
C ILE A 101 2.08 1.79 -4.68
N VAL A 102 2.68 1.78 -5.87
CA VAL A 102 3.74 0.82 -6.22
C VAL A 102 4.98 1.08 -5.35
N HIS A 103 5.64 0.00 -4.94
CA HIS A 103 6.86 0.13 -4.16
C HIS A 103 7.96 0.81 -4.98
N LYS A 104 8.68 1.74 -4.35
CA LYS A 104 9.69 2.57 -5.01
C LYS A 104 10.73 1.75 -5.79
N ASP A 105 11.15 0.62 -5.24
CA ASP A 105 12.14 -0.27 -5.86
C ASP A 105 11.68 -0.84 -7.21
N ILE A 106 10.38 -0.99 -7.44
CA ILE A 106 9.81 -1.38 -8.74
C ILE A 106 9.62 -0.16 -9.64
N ALA A 107 9.10 0.94 -9.08
CA ALA A 107 8.90 2.18 -9.83
C ALA A 107 10.21 2.70 -10.45
N ASP A 108 11.31 2.64 -9.71
CA ASP A 108 12.64 3.06 -10.17
C ASP A 108 13.17 2.14 -11.29
N LEU A 109 12.88 0.84 -11.25
CA LEU A 109 13.28 -0.11 -12.32
C LEU A 109 12.47 0.10 -13.60
N VAL A 110 11.18 0.38 -13.50
CA VAL A 110 10.34 0.71 -14.67
C VAL A 110 10.80 2.00 -15.33
N ARG A 111 11.15 3.02 -14.53
CA ARG A 111 11.74 4.25 -15.05
C ARG A 111 13.06 4.01 -15.77
N GLN A 112 13.92 3.13 -15.26
CA GLN A 112 15.16 2.75 -15.95
C GLN A 112 14.89 2.08 -17.30
N ILE A 113 13.87 1.22 -17.40
CA ILE A 113 13.45 0.64 -18.69
C ILE A 113 12.99 1.75 -19.64
N ASP A 114 12.13 2.66 -19.19
CA ASP A 114 11.64 3.77 -19.99
C ASP A 114 12.78 4.71 -20.46
N GLU A 115 13.78 4.95 -19.63
CA GLU A 115 14.97 5.75 -19.96
C GLU A 115 15.81 5.09 -21.06
N ILE A 116 16.02 3.77 -20.98
CA ILE A 116 16.74 3.01 -22.02
C ILE A 116 15.95 3.01 -23.33
N ILE A 117 14.65 2.71 -23.29
CA ILE A 117 13.78 2.72 -24.48
C ILE A 117 13.78 4.11 -25.13
N ALA A 118 13.72 5.18 -24.34
CA ALA A 118 13.76 6.54 -24.86
C ALA A 118 15.10 6.86 -25.54
N ALA A 119 16.22 6.41 -24.96
CA ALA A 119 17.54 6.58 -25.56
C ALA A 119 17.67 5.81 -26.89
N CYS A 120 17.30 4.52 -26.91
CA CYS A 120 17.34 3.70 -28.12
C CYS A 120 16.41 4.25 -29.22
N ASN A 121 15.20 4.70 -28.88
CA ASN A 121 14.29 5.34 -29.83
C ASN A 121 14.86 6.63 -30.42
N TYR A 122 15.62 7.41 -29.65
CA TYR A 122 16.28 8.62 -30.14
C TYR A 122 17.37 8.29 -31.17
N TYR A 123 18.10 7.19 -30.99
CA TYR A 123 19.12 6.72 -31.93
C TYR A 123 18.57 5.80 -33.03
N GLU A 124 17.27 5.48 -32.99
CA GLU A 124 16.57 4.55 -33.90
C GLU A 124 17.21 3.15 -33.99
N ASP A 125 17.92 2.73 -32.93
CA ASP A 125 18.64 1.45 -32.90
C ASP A 125 18.58 0.81 -31.50
N PHE A 126 18.41 -0.51 -31.48
CA PHE A 126 18.45 -1.33 -30.27
C PHE A 126 19.58 -2.35 -30.42
N THR A 127 20.64 -2.17 -29.63
CA THR A 127 21.77 -3.09 -29.66
C THR A 127 21.46 -4.35 -28.84
N LEU A 128 22.24 -5.40 -29.04
CA LEU A 128 22.19 -6.60 -28.19
C LEU A 128 22.45 -6.26 -26.72
N GLU A 129 23.33 -5.28 -26.44
CA GLU A 129 23.62 -4.83 -25.08
C GLU A 129 22.40 -4.17 -24.44
N ASP A 130 21.64 -3.37 -25.21
CA ASP A 130 20.40 -2.75 -24.73
C ASP A 130 19.37 -3.81 -24.37
N HIS A 131 19.14 -4.81 -25.23
CA HIS A 131 18.25 -5.92 -24.92
C HIS A 131 18.69 -6.69 -23.67
N GLN A 132 19.98 -7.01 -23.54
CA GLN A 132 20.51 -7.68 -22.34
C GLN A 132 20.30 -6.83 -21.07
N ASN A 133 20.48 -5.51 -21.17
CA ASN A 133 20.25 -4.61 -20.05
C ASN A 133 18.77 -4.55 -19.66
N LEU A 134 17.88 -4.43 -20.65
CA LEU A 134 16.43 -4.45 -20.46
C LEU A 134 15.95 -5.76 -19.81
N VAL A 135 16.40 -6.92 -20.31
CA VAL A 135 16.12 -8.24 -19.72
C VAL A 135 16.56 -8.29 -18.26
N ARG A 136 17.77 -7.81 -17.96
CA ARG A 136 18.29 -7.79 -16.58
C ARG A 136 17.46 -6.91 -15.65
N ILE A 137 17.03 -5.74 -16.11
CA ILE A 137 16.18 -4.84 -15.32
C ILE A 137 14.80 -5.44 -15.12
N TYR A 138 14.23 -6.05 -16.17
CA TYR A 138 12.95 -6.73 -16.09
C TYR A 138 12.95 -7.89 -15.08
N PHE A 139 13.98 -8.75 -15.09
CA PHE A 139 14.07 -9.82 -14.09
C PHE A 139 14.20 -9.29 -12.66
N LYS A 140 14.82 -8.12 -12.45
CA LYS A 140 14.81 -7.45 -11.14
C LYS A 140 13.41 -6.98 -10.74
N ILE A 141 12.59 -6.52 -11.69
CA ILE A 141 11.18 -6.19 -11.42
C ILE A 141 10.46 -7.43 -10.92
N ILE A 142 10.58 -8.55 -11.64
CA ILE A 142 9.92 -9.81 -11.26
C ILE A 142 10.41 -10.31 -9.89
N SER A 143 11.72 -10.27 -9.62
CA SER A 143 12.25 -10.70 -8.32
C SER A 143 11.76 -9.80 -7.18
N HIS A 144 11.67 -8.48 -7.38
CA HIS A 144 11.15 -7.55 -6.38
C HIS A 144 9.65 -7.77 -6.13
N VAL A 145 8.87 -7.97 -7.19
CA VAL A 145 7.44 -8.33 -7.11
C VAL A 145 7.26 -9.58 -6.25
N GLN A 146 7.98 -10.66 -6.57
CA GLN A 146 7.89 -11.92 -5.83
C GLN A 146 8.29 -11.75 -4.37
N ARG A 147 9.37 -11.00 -4.10
CA ARG A 147 9.82 -10.68 -2.74
C ARG A 147 8.74 -9.96 -1.94
N HIS A 148 8.07 -8.96 -2.51
CA HIS A 148 7.00 -8.24 -1.80
C HIS A 148 5.81 -9.14 -1.49
N ILE A 149 5.44 -10.05 -2.40
CA ILE A 149 4.39 -11.05 -2.15
C ILE A 149 4.81 -12.02 -1.04
N GLU A 150 6.04 -12.51 -1.05
CA GLU A 150 6.50 -13.46 -0.03
C GLU A 150 6.61 -12.81 1.35
N ASN A 151 7.15 -11.59 1.42
CA ASN A 151 7.17 -10.81 2.66
C ASN A 151 5.76 -10.64 3.25
N TYR A 152 4.75 -10.40 2.41
CA TYR A 152 3.35 -10.34 2.85
C TYR A 152 2.87 -11.69 3.39
N ARG A 153 3.19 -12.81 2.73
CA ARG A 153 2.81 -14.14 3.20
C ARG A 153 3.46 -14.48 4.54
N GLU A 154 4.75 -14.19 4.71
CA GLU A 154 5.48 -14.44 5.96
C GLU A 154 4.93 -13.63 7.12
N GLN A 155 4.66 -12.33 6.89
CA GLN A 155 4.04 -11.47 7.91
C GLN A 155 2.69 -12.03 8.35
N ASN A 156 1.84 -12.50 7.42
CA ASN A 156 0.52 -13.05 7.75
C ASN A 156 0.56 -14.46 8.35
N LYS A 157 1.56 -15.30 8.04
CA LYS A 157 1.76 -16.60 8.72
C LYS A 157 2.01 -16.40 10.22
N ILE A 158 2.85 -15.43 10.58
CA ILE A 158 3.17 -15.13 12.00
C ILE A 158 1.93 -14.68 12.80
N PHE A 159 0.91 -14.12 12.14
CA PHE A 159 -0.36 -13.74 12.79
C PHE A 159 -1.35 -14.90 12.93
N HIS A 160 -1.18 -16.00 12.18
CA HIS A 160 -2.07 -17.17 12.25
C HIS A 160 -1.53 -18.30 13.15
N GLU A 161 -0.25 -18.27 13.50
CA GLU A 161 0.40 -19.24 14.40
C GLU A 161 0.56 -18.74 15.85
N LYS A 162 0.07 -17.54 16.17
CA LYS A 162 -0.03 -16.97 17.53
C LYS A 162 -1.48 -16.89 17.98
#